data_AF-A0AAE7TKY0-F1
#
_entry.id   AF-A0AAE7TKY0-F1
#
_cell.length_a   1.000
_cell.length_b   1.000
_cell.length_c   1.000
_cell.angle_alpha   90.00
_cell.angle_beta   90.00
_cell.angle_gamma   90.00
#
_symmetry.space_group_name_H-M   'P 1'
#
loop_
_entity.id
_entity.type
_entity.pdbx_description
1 polymer ?
#
loop_
_entity_poly.entity_id
_entity_poly.type
_entity_poly.pdbx_seq_one_letter_code
_entity_poly.pdbx_strand_id
1 'polypeptide(L)'
;MGLKRRRFKQTDSLGARLEQFAQDMRERADGEPPGDERNALLKRARNADQASTLSGNFVRITRNARERSGLAWLLPLKNPALAAAVARAFSAVAA
;
A
#
# COMPACT_ATOMS: atom_id res chain seq x y z
N MET A 1 -32.33 -1.13 10.32
CA MET A 1 -31.77 -0.09 9.43
C MET A 1 -30.26 -0.19 9.47
N GLY A 2 -29.60 -0.68 8.41
CA GLY A 2 -28.15 -0.90 8.41
C GLY A 2 -27.37 0.38 8.10
N LEU A 3 -26.39 0.74 8.94
CA LEU A 3 -25.49 1.87 8.71
C LEU A 3 -24.75 1.70 7.37
N LYS A 4 -24.99 2.63 6.45
CA LYS A 4 -24.39 2.61 5.10
C LYS A 4 -22.86 2.79 5.24
N ARG A 5 -22.08 1.78 4.83
CA ARG A 5 -20.61 1.84 4.86
C ARG A 5 -20.13 2.97 3.93
N ARG A 6 -19.44 3.98 4.46
CA ARG A 6 -18.76 5.01 3.66
C ARG A 6 -17.50 4.40 3.05
N ARG A 7 -17.51 4.15 1.74
CA ARG A 7 -16.30 3.85 0.97
C ARG A 7 -15.70 5.17 0.50
N PHE A 8 -14.47 5.44 0.91
CA PHE A 8 -13.70 6.58 0.41
C PHE A 8 -12.71 6.08 -0.63
N LYS A 9 -12.61 6.77 -1.77
CA LYS A 9 -11.56 6.50 -2.75
C LYS A 9 -10.31 7.24 -2.31
N GLN A 10 -9.24 6.49 -2.04
CA GLN A 10 -7.92 7.07 -1.82
C GLN A 10 -7.30 7.28 -3.20
N THR A 11 -7.10 8.54 -3.59
CA THR A 11 -6.46 8.95 -4.85
C THR A 11 -4.96 8.82 -4.76
N ASP A 12 -4.40 9.15 -3.59
CA ASP A 12 -2.97 9.14 -3.34
C ASP A 12 -2.52 7.81 -2.75
N SER A 13 -1.29 7.43 -3.09
CA SER A 13 -0.66 6.25 -2.52
C SER A 13 -0.57 6.38 -0.99
N LEU A 14 -0.48 5.24 -0.31
CA LEU A 14 -0.28 5.25 1.15
C LEU A 14 1.02 5.97 1.52
N GLY A 15 2.11 5.71 0.78
CA GLY A 15 3.41 6.36 0.99
C GLY A 15 3.34 7.88 0.89
N ALA A 16 2.74 8.41 -0.18
CA ALA A 16 2.60 9.86 -0.38
C ALA A 16 1.84 10.54 0.76
N ARG A 17 0.79 9.90 1.28
CA ARG A 17 0.03 10.44 2.43
C ARG A 17 0.79 10.37 3.74
N LEU A 18 1.64 9.36 3.93
CA LEU A 18 2.50 9.26 5.10
C LEU A 18 3.61 10.32 5.07
N GLU A 19 4.17 10.61 3.90
CA GLU A 19 5.15 11.68 3.70
C GLU A 19 4.55 13.06 3.98
N GLN A 20 3.35 13.34 3.44
CA GLN A 20 2.59 14.56 3.73
C GLN A 20 2.31 14.69 5.24
N PHE A 21 1.84 13.62 5.88
CA PHE A 21 1.59 13.63 7.32
C PHE A 21 2.86 13.88 8.13
N ALA A 22 4.00 13.30 7.75
CA ALA A 22 5.26 13.55 8.43
C ALA A 22 5.67 15.02 8.33
N GLN A 23 5.49 15.63 7.15
CA GLN A 23 5.76 17.05 6.93
C GLN A 23 4.85 17.94 7.79
N ASP A 24 3.54 17.71 7.77
CA ASP A 24 2.58 18.47 8.58
C ASP A 24 2.91 18.42 10.08
N MET A 25 3.34 17.25 10.59
CA MET A 25 3.71 17.11 12.00
C MET A 25 4.99 17.86 12.36
N ARG A 26 5.96 17.98 11.43
CA ARG A 26 7.17 18.78 11.64
C ARG A 26 6.84 20.28 11.65
N GLU A 27 6.03 20.73 10.69
CA GLU A 27 5.60 22.13 10.62
C GLU A 27 4.86 22.57 11.90
N ARG A 28 4.00 21.69 12.43
CA ARG A 28 3.35 21.92 13.74
C ARG A 28 4.37 21.94 14.88
N ALA A 29 5.35 21.04 14.87
CA ALA A 29 6.37 20.98 15.91
C ALA A 29 7.31 22.20 15.92
N ASP A 30 7.50 22.85 14.77
CA ASP A 30 8.29 24.07 14.65
C ASP A 30 7.57 25.30 15.24
N GLY A 31 6.23 25.26 15.31
CA GLY A 31 5.42 26.27 15.97
C GLY A 31 5.31 26.12 17.50
N GLU A 32 5.68 24.96 18.05
CA GLU A 32 5.57 24.68 19.49
C GLU A 32 6.89 24.97 20.24
N PRO A 33 6.82 25.46 21.49
CA PRO A 33 8.00 25.61 22.33
C PRO A 33 8.62 24.22 22.63
N PRO A 34 9.91 24.18 23.01
CA PRO A 34 10.55 22.95 23.42
C PRO A 34 9.82 22.36 24.65
N GLY A 35 9.29 21.15 24.49
CA GLY A 35 8.50 20.47 25.51
C GLY A 35 7.92 19.14 25.02
N ASP A 36 7.09 18.53 25.86
CA ASP A 36 6.52 17.21 25.59
C ASP A 36 5.60 17.19 24.36
N GLU A 37 4.87 18.28 24.13
CA GLU A 37 3.96 18.42 23.00
C GLU A 37 4.72 18.44 21.66
N ARG A 38 5.78 19.26 21.59
CA ARG A 38 6.71 19.26 20.45
C ARG A 38 7.34 17.89 20.22
N ASN A 39 7.79 17.23 21.28
CA ASN A 39 8.38 15.89 21.19
C ASN A 39 7.37 14.84 20.70
N ALA A 40 6.10 14.93 21.11
CA ALA A 40 5.04 14.05 20.65
C ALA A 40 4.77 14.22 19.14
N LEU A 41 4.77 15.45 18.63
CA LEU A 41 4.63 15.74 17.21
C LEU A 41 5.81 15.18 16.39
N LEU A 42 7.04 15.41 16.86
CA LEU A 42 8.24 14.86 16.21
C LEU A 42 8.27 13.33 16.22
N LYS A 43 7.78 12.70 17.30
CA LYS A 43 7.64 11.23 17.37
C LYS A 43 6.64 10.71 16.33
N ARG A 44 5.52 11.41 16.14
CA ARG A 44 4.52 11.07 15.10
C ARG A 44 5.10 11.22 13.69
N ALA A 45 5.87 12.28 13.43
CA ALA A 45 6.56 12.47 12.16
C ALA A 45 7.51 11.31 11.85
N ARG A 46 8.38 10.94 12.82
CA ARG A 46 9.31 9.81 12.68
C ARG A 46 8.62 8.48 12.40
N ASN A 47 7.50 8.22 13.08
CA ASN A 47 6.73 6.99 12.85
C ASN A 47 6.16 6.94 11.43
N ALA A 48 5.72 8.08 10.90
CA ALA A 48 5.21 8.17 9.53
C ALA A 48 6.32 7.99 8.49
N ASP A 49 7.52 8.53 8.73
CA ASP A 49 8.69 8.31 7.88
C ASP A 49 9.06 6.82 7.81
N GLN A 50 9.08 6.12 8.95
CA GLN A 50 9.32 4.68 9.00
C GLN A 50 8.24 3.88 8.25
N ALA A 51 6.97 4.26 8.43
CA ALA A 51 5.86 3.61 7.75
C ALA A 51 5.90 3.83 6.22
N SER A 52 6.29 5.02 5.75
CA SER A 52 6.45 5.31 4.32
C SER A 52 7.52 4.43 3.68
N THR A 53 8.66 4.27 4.37
CA THR A 53 9.77 3.42 3.96
C THR A 53 9.33 1.95 3.85
N LEU A 54 8.60 1.45 4.86
CA LEU A 54 8.05 0.10 4.83
C LEU A 54 7.03 -0.10 3.69
N SER A 55 6.17 0.89 3.46
CA SER A 55 5.20 0.86 2.36
C SER A 55 5.90 0.81 1.00
N GLY A 56 6.96 1.58 0.79
CA GLY A 56 7.76 1.55 -0.44
C GLY A 56 8.45 0.19 -0.64
N ASN A 57 9.02 -0.37 0.44
CA ASN A 57 9.67 -1.68 0.40
C ASN A 57 8.70 -2.81 0.02
N PHE A 58 7.47 -2.78 0.52
CA PHE A 58 6.45 -3.78 0.16
C PHE A 58 6.13 -3.77 -1.34
N VAL A 59 6.00 -2.59 -1.95
CA VAL A 59 5.78 -2.45 -3.40
C VAL A 59 6.97 -2.99 -4.20
N ARG A 60 8.20 -2.79 -3.72
CA ARG A 60 9.41 -3.31 -4.37
C ARG A 60 9.50 -4.83 -4.29
N ILE A 61 9.22 -5.43 -3.13
CA ILE A 61 9.24 -6.88 -2.93
C ILE A 61 8.22 -7.55 -3.85
N THR A 62 7.01 -7.01 -3.92
CA THR A 62 5.94 -7.56 -4.77
C THR A 62 6.24 -7.45 -6.26
N ARG A 63 6.89 -6.36 -6.69
CA ARG A 63 7.34 -6.21 -8.08
C ARG A 63 8.49 -7.17 -8.41
N ASN A 64 9.50 -7.27 -7.55
CA ASN A 64 10.63 -8.19 -7.73
C ASN A 64 10.20 -9.67 -7.68
N ALA A 65 9.20 -10.02 -6.88
CA ALA A 65 8.62 -11.37 -6.85
C ALA A 65 7.91 -11.71 -8.17
N ARG A 66 7.26 -10.72 -8.80
CA ARG A 66 6.64 -10.88 -10.13
C ARG A 66 7.66 -11.09 -11.24
N GLU A 67 8.84 -10.49 -11.12
CA GLU A 67 9.92 -10.62 -12.10
C GLU A 67 10.75 -11.89 -11.91
N ARG A 68 10.92 -12.36 -10.66
CA ARG A 68 11.71 -13.58 -10.35
C ARG A 68 10.94 -14.88 -10.45
N SER A 69 9.63 -14.87 -10.23
CA SER A 69 8.79 -16.04 -10.56
C SER A 69 8.42 -15.93 -12.03
N GLY A 70 8.82 -16.87 -12.88
CA GLY A 70 8.33 -16.98 -14.27
C GLY A 70 6.82 -17.29 -14.37
N LEU A 71 6.02 -16.86 -13.38
CA LEU A 71 4.61 -17.16 -13.12
C LEU A 71 3.83 -15.87 -12.85
N ALA A 72 4.10 -14.82 -13.61
CA ALA A 72 3.44 -13.51 -13.48
C ALA A 72 1.93 -13.49 -13.84
N TRP A 73 1.30 -14.65 -14.08
CA TRP A 73 -0.04 -14.76 -14.67
C TRP A 73 -1.17 -15.18 -13.72
N LEU A 74 -0.91 -15.58 -12.47
CA LEU A 74 -1.99 -15.85 -11.52
C LEU A 74 -2.34 -14.61 -10.68
N LEU A 75 -2.83 -13.56 -11.35
CA LEU A 75 -3.80 -12.65 -10.71
C LEU A 75 -5.19 -13.28 -10.88
N PRO A 76 -6.08 -13.16 -9.89
CA PRO A 76 -7.40 -13.76 -9.95
C PRO A 76 -8.17 -13.08 -11.10
N LEU A 77 -8.41 -13.83 -12.18
CA LEU A 77 -9.33 -13.43 -13.22
C LEU A 77 -10.67 -13.20 -12.52
N LYS A 78 -11.08 -11.92 -12.40
CA LYS A 78 -12.39 -11.54 -11.86
C LYS A 78 -13.56 -12.05 -12.71
N ASN A 79 -13.26 -12.75 -13.81
CA ASN A 79 -14.21 -13.37 -14.71
C ASN A 79 -13.99 -14.90 -14.74
N PRO A 80 -14.93 -15.70 -14.20
CA PRO A 80 -14.77 -17.15 -14.07
C PRO A 80 -14.73 -17.89 -15.43
N ALA A 81 -15.31 -17.32 -16.48
CA ALA A 81 -15.30 -17.92 -17.81
C ALA A 81 -13.89 -17.93 -18.43
N LEU A 82 -13.12 -16.86 -18.20
CA LEU A 82 -11.74 -16.75 -18.69
C LEU A 82 -10.78 -17.65 -17.91
N ALA A 83 -11.02 -17.85 -16.61
CA ALA A 83 -10.24 -18.77 -15.79
C ALA A 83 -10.39 -20.22 -16.26
N ALA A 84 -11.61 -20.63 -16.62
CA ALA A 84 -11.89 -21.97 -17.12
C ALA A 84 -11.29 -22.24 -18.51
N ALA A 85 -11.27 -21.23 -19.39
CA ALA A 85 -10.68 -21.36 -20.72
C ALA A 85 -9.15 -21.54 -20.67
N VAL A 86 -8.47 -20.77 -19.81
CA VAL A 86 -7.01 -20.89 -19.61
C VAL A 86 -6.64 -22.24 -18.97
N ALA A 87 -7.42 -22.72 -18.00
CA ALA A 87 -7.21 -24.03 -17.40
C ALA A 87 -7.35 -25.19 -18.41
N ARG A 88 -8.33 -25.10 -19.32
CA ARG A 88 -8.52 -26.11 -20.38
C ARG A 88 -7.39 -26.12 -21.42
N ALA A 89 -6.88 -24.94 -21.79
CA ALA A 89 -5.77 -24.83 -22.72
C ALA A 89 -4.49 -25.48 -22.17
N PHE A 90 -4.23 -25.35 -20.85
CA PHE A 90 -3.09 -26.00 -20.21
C PHE A 90 -3.23 -27.52 -20.06
N SER A 91 -4.44 -28.04 -19.80
CA SER A 91 -4.67 -29.50 -19.77
C SER A 91 -4.47 -30.19 -21.12
N ALA A 92 -4.52 -29.45 -22.23
CA ALA A 92 -4.34 -30.00 -23.58
C ALA A 92 -2.86 -30.03 -24.03
N VAL A 93 -1.97 -29.32 -23.33
CA VAL A 93 -0.52 -29.30 -23.62
C VAL A 93 0.25 -30.29 -22.74
N ALA A 94 -0.37 -30.81 -21.69
CA ALA A 94 0.20 -31.81 -20.78
C ALA A 94 -0.29 -33.25 -21.06
N ALA A 95 -0.92 -33.49 -22.23
CA ALA A 95 -1.39 -34.79 -22.69
C ALA A 95 -0.63 -35.24 -23.95
#